data_AF-A0A7W1QI68-F1
#
_entry.id   AF-A0A7W1QI68-F1
#
_cell.length_a   1.000
_cell.length_b   1.000
_cell.length_c   1.000
_cell.angle_alpha   90.00
_cell.angle_beta   90.00
_cell.angle_gamma   90.00
#
_symmetry.space_group_name_H-M   'P 1'
#
loop_
_entity.id
_entity.type
_entity.pdbx_description
1 polymer ?
#
loop_
_entity_poly.entity_id
_entity_poly.type
_entity_poly.pdbx_seq_one_letter_code
_entity_poly.pdbx_strand_id
1 'polypeptide(L)'
;MSANKKTLSKTRKPASSRLSLHAAQKKQQKPKTSRVKYLHVPLTTSRVLLISLRQFRTSKAKRSKRYKQIVITTHFLPYKEIAIVQRRGKRTAKKSRKVLFNRQTAAALLLIISGIAGAIYFSLNLSKAPNLELSSNPVPTSAVVQPPQPTLPSTLPKSEPTRVRIARLEINTTLMPVGRNSDGTMEVPTRYDIAGWYNLAPTPGERGPAIIVGHVDSPRGPAIFWRLRELTPGDIVEVDRADGTTVKFKVDSVQQYPQASFPTQEVYGNIDNAGIRLITCGGVFDRNIHKYSHNTVVFGSMLTEQ
;
A
#
# COMPACT_ATOMS: atom_id res chain seq x y z
N MET A 1 -21.85 95.97 -36.31
CA MET A 1 -21.81 96.02 -34.83
C MET A 1 -21.63 94.58 -34.34
N SER A 2 -20.40 94.15 -34.14
CA SER A 2 -19.66 94.12 -32.87
C SER A 2 -19.99 92.90 -31.99
N ALA A 3 -18.99 92.01 -31.90
CA ALA A 3 -18.61 91.09 -30.81
C ALA A 3 -19.67 90.04 -30.35
N ASN A 4 -19.33 88.82 -29.93
CA ASN A 4 -18.18 88.46 -29.10
C ASN A 4 -18.03 86.92 -29.00
N LYS A 5 -16.77 86.44 -29.07
CA LYS A 5 -16.11 85.37 -28.27
C LYS A 5 -16.78 83.98 -28.10
N LYS A 6 -16.04 82.87 -28.01
CA LYS A 6 -14.66 82.46 -28.30
C LYS A 6 -14.60 80.94 -28.02
N THR A 7 -14.11 80.18 -29.00
CA THR A 7 -13.21 79.00 -28.90
C THR A 7 -13.50 77.75 -28.02
N LEU A 8 -13.63 76.60 -28.72
CA LEU A 8 -12.86 75.33 -28.66
C LEU A 8 -12.33 74.82 -27.28
N SER A 9 -12.38 73.53 -26.89
CA SER A 9 -12.07 72.31 -27.66
C SER A 9 -12.48 71.00 -26.92
N LYS A 10 -12.44 69.91 -27.70
CA LYS A 10 -12.79 68.48 -27.49
C LYS A 10 -12.35 67.80 -26.18
N THR A 11 -13.15 66.82 -25.74
CA THR A 11 -12.71 65.43 -25.44
C THR A 11 -13.92 64.49 -25.33
N ARG A 12 -13.90 63.34 -26.03
CA ARG A 12 -14.88 62.25 -25.93
C ARG A 12 -14.34 61.16 -24.97
N LYS A 13 -15.17 60.68 -24.03
CA LYS A 13 -15.11 59.32 -23.44
C LYS A 13 -16.53 58.88 -23.06
N PRO A 14 -16.94 57.62 -23.35
CA PRO A 14 -18.32 57.19 -23.17
C PRO A 14 -18.60 56.50 -21.82
N ALA A 15 -19.90 56.53 -21.50
CA ALA A 15 -20.69 55.87 -20.46
C ALA A 15 -20.09 54.62 -19.77
N SER A 16 -20.00 54.69 -18.44
CA SER A 16 -19.86 53.56 -17.53
C SER A 16 -21.24 52.97 -17.21
N SER A 17 -21.48 51.74 -17.68
CA SER A 17 -22.66 50.94 -17.38
C SER A 17 -22.48 50.11 -16.09
N ARG A 18 -23.58 50.04 -15.33
CA ARG A 18 -23.75 49.27 -14.09
C ARG A 18 -23.37 47.80 -14.25
N LEU A 19 -22.60 47.27 -13.29
CA LEU A 19 -22.66 45.86 -12.93
C LEU A 19 -22.45 45.69 -11.42
N SER A 20 -23.45 45.02 -10.85
CA SER A 20 -23.81 44.85 -9.45
C SER A 20 -22.86 43.92 -8.69
N LEU A 21 -22.35 44.42 -7.55
CA LEU A 21 -21.82 43.62 -6.45
C LEU A 21 -22.93 42.76 -5.84
N HIS A 22 -22.85 41.44 -5.99
CA HIS A 22 -23.58 40.47 -5.16
C HIS A 22 -22.57 39.56 -4.46
N ALA A 23 -22.29 39.90 -3.21
CA ALA A 23 -21.57 39.07 -2.26
C ALA A 23 -22.47 37.90 -1.83
N ALA A 24 -22.14 36.68 -2.29
CA ALA A 24 -22.78 35.45 -1.82
C ALA A 24 -22.03 34.89 -0.61
N GLN A 25 -22.44 35.32 0.59
CA GLN A 25 -22.02 34.76 1.87
C GLN A 25 -22.55 33.33 2.03
N LYS A 26 -21.71 32.32 1.75
CA LYS A 26 -22.08 30.90 1.92
C LYS A 26 -21.96 30.52 3.40
N LYS A 27 -23.09 30.53 4.12
CA LYS A 27 -23.24 30.04 5.50
C LYS A 27 -22.54 28.69 5.71
N GLN A 28 -21.51 28.67 6.55
CA GLN A 28 -20.98 27.44 7.15
C GLN A 28 -22.08 26.79 8.00
N GLN A 29 -22.58 25.62 7.57
CA GLN A 29 -23.46 24.79 8.39
C GLN A 29 -22.62 23.90 9.31
N LYS A 30 -22.67 24.17 10.62
CA LYS A 30 -22.17 23.24 11.66
C LYS A 30 -22.88 21.87 11.51
N PRO A 31 -22.17 20.73 11.53
CA PRO A 31 -22.81 19.42 11.45
C PRO A 31 -23.65 19.15 12.72
N LYS A 32 -24.90 18.73 12.52
CA LYS A 32 -25.83 18.33 13.61
C LYS A 32 -25.36 17.05 14.29
N THR A 33 -25.40 17.06 15.62
CA THR A 33 -24.92 16.01 16.52
C THR A 33 -25.61 14.65 16.28
N SER A 34 -24.82 13.62 15.97
CA SER A 34 -25.29 12.23 15.85
C SER A 34 -25.29 11.56 17.23
N ARG A 35 -26.41 10.96 17.65
CA ARG A 35 -26.44 10.10 18.85
C ARG A 35 -25.64 8.82 18.56
N VAL A 36 -24.52 8.64 19.26
CA VAL A 36 -23.69 7.43 19.21
C VAL A 36 -24.00 6.60 20.44
N LYS A 37 -24.24 5.29 20.27
CA LYS A 37 -24.34 4.34 21.38
C LYS A 37 -23.09 3.46 21.38
N TYR A 38 -22.53 3.24 22.55
CA TYR A 38 -21.33 2.41 22.74
C TYR A 38 -21.72 1.15 23.49
N LEU A 39 -21.17 0.01 23.07
CA LEU A 39 -21.23 -1.27 23.78
C LEU A 39 -19.79 -1.72 24.01
N HIS A 40 -19.48 -2.00 25.27
CA HIS A 40 -18.16 -2.41 25.71
C HIS A 40 -18.22 -3.90 26.02
N VAL A 41 -17.39 -4.70 25.35
CA VAL A 41 -17.31 -6.14 25.58
C VAL A 41 -15.91 -6.45 26.12
N PRO A 42 -15.77 -6.80 27.41
CA PRO A 42 -14.47 -7.16 27.97
C PRO A 42 -14.01 -8.48 27.36
N LEU A 43 -12.77 -8.52 26.87
CA LEU A 43 -12.14 -9.70 26.28
C LEU A 43 -11.13 -10.34 27.25
N THR A 44 -10.42 -9.51 28.03
CA THR A 44 -9.57 -9.91 29.17
C THR A 44 -9.65 -8.84 30.26
N THR A 45 -8.97 -9.05 31.41
CA THR A 45 -8.86 -8.04 32.47
C THR A 45 -8.25 -6.71 32.02
N SER A 46 -7.46 -6.70 30.95
CA SER A 46 -6.79 -5.51 30.42
C SER A 46 -7.23 -5.10 29.00
N ARG A 47 -8.18 -5.81 28.39
CA ARG A 47 -8.57 -5.58 26.98
C ARG A 47 -10.09 -5.53 26.83
N VAL A 48 -10.59 -4.44 26.24
CA VAL A 48 -12.01 -4.21 25.99
C VAL A 48 -12.24 -3.94 24.51
N LEU A 49 -13.18 -4.65 23.90
CA LEU A 49 -13.65 -4.39 22.55
C LEU A 49 -14.72 -3.31 22.57
N LEU A 50 -14.48 -2.22 21.87
CA LEU A 50 -15.43 -1.11 21.73
C LEU A 50 -16.24 -1.29 20.45
N ILE A 51 -17.56 -1.44 20.58
CA ILE A 51 -18.49 -1.49 19.45
C ILE A 51 -19.34 -0.23 19.49
N SER A 52 -19.23 0.62 18.47
CA SER A 52 -20.03 1.84 18.38
C SER A 52 -21.08 1.74 17.28
N LEU A 53 -22.31 2.12 17.64
CA LEU A 53 -23.46 2.20 16.76
C LEU A 53 -23.74 3.67 16.45
N ARG A 54 -23.49 4.09 15.20
CA ARG A 54 -23.80 5.44 14.73
C ARG A 54 -24.99 5.46 13.79
N GLN A 55 -25.90 6.39 14.02
CA GLN A 55 -27.02 6.68 13.11
C GLN A 55 -26.76 7.99 12.38
N PHE A 56 -26.67 7.93 11.06
CA PHE A 56 -26.50 9.11 10.22
C PHE A 56 -27.77 9.42 9.43
N ARG A 57 -28.05 10.72 9.28
CA ARG A 57 -29.12 11.24 8.43
C ARG A 57 -28.46 12.02 7.29
N THR A 58 -28.61 11.58 6.05
CA THR A 58 -27.96 12.21 4.89
C THR A 58 -28.66 13.51 4.52
N SER A 59 -27.88 14.54 4.18
CA SER A 59 -28.35 15.84 3.70
C SER A 59 -28.90 15.76 2.26
N LYS A 60 -29.84 16.67 1.96
CA LYS A 60 -30.68 16.87 0.76
C LYS A 60 -30.22 16.16 -0.55
N ALA A 61 -30.85 15.02 -0.86
CA ALA A 61 -31.14 14.52 -2.23
C ALA A 61 -31.79 13.11 -2.21
N LYS A 62 -31.69 12.36 -1.10
CA LYS A 62 -32.31 11.02 -0.96
C LYS A 62 -33.05 10.91 0.37
N ARG A 63 -34.25 11.47 0.43
CA ARG A 63 -35.05 11.69 1.65
C ARG A 63 -35.67 10.44 2.31
N SER A 64 -35.15 9.22 2.12
CA SER A 64 -35.78 8.02 2.74
C SER A 64 -34.85 6.95 3.33
N LYS A 65 -33.52 7.09 3.29
CA LYS A 65 -32.64 6.01 3.79
C LYS A 65 -31.91 6.42 5.06
N ARG A 66 -32.39 5.93 6.21
CA ARG A 66 -31.60 5.86 7.45
C ARG A 66 -30.61 4.71 7.30
N TYR A 67 -29.33 5.00 7.49
CA TYR A 67 -28.28 3.99 7.53
C TYR A 67 -27.88 3.75 8.98
N LYS A 68 -27.66 2.49 9.35
CA LYS A 68 -27.02 2.10 10.60
C LYS A 68 -25.64 1.58 10.23
N GLN A 69 -24.61 2.19 10.79
CA GLN A 69 -23.23 1.74 10.66
C GLN A 69 -22.82 1.14 12.00
N ILE A 70 -22.30 -0.08 11.96
CA ILE A 70 -21.65 -0.73 13.09
C ILE A 70 -20.15 -0.58 12.85
N VAL A 71 -19.47 0.07 13.78
CA VAL A 71 -18.01 0.20 13.76
C VAL A 71 -17.46 -0.64 14.90
N ILE A 72 -16.63 -1.61 14.54
CA ILE A 72 -15.91 -2.46 15.49
C ILE A 72 -14.44 -2.03 15.45
N THR A 73 -13.95 -1.51 16.57
CA THR A 73 -12.54 -1.09 16.68
C THR A 73 -11.74 -2.26 17.25
N THR A 74 -11.02 -2.97 16.39
CA THR A 74 -10.21 -4.13 16.77
C THR A 74 -8.76 -3.70 17.03
N HIS A 75 -8.31 -3.75 18.28
CA HIS A 75 -6.93 -3.39 18.65
C HIS A 75 -5.90 -4.52 18.40
N PHE A 76 -6.33 -5.69 17.94
CA PHE A 76 -5.50 -6.90 17.82
C PHE A 76 -5.46 -7.51 16.41
N LEU A 77 -6.11 -6.87 15.44
CA LEU A 77 -6.04 -7.25 14.02
C LEU A 77 -5.38 -6.09 13.25
N PRO A 78 -4.75 -6.33 12.07
CA PRO A 78 -4.05 -5.30 11.29
C PRO A 78 -4.98 -4.21 10.72
N TYR A 79 -6.26 -4.21 11.09
CA TYR A 79 -7.28 -3.26 10.65
C TYR A 79 -7.72 -2.41 11.84
N LYS A 80 -7.54 -1.09 11.72
CA LYS A 80 -7.84 -0.13 12.80
C LYS A 80 -9.34 -0.01 13.09
N GLU A 81 -10.20 -0.21 12.08
CA GLU A 81 -11.66 -0.23 12.19
C GLU A 81 -12.31 -1.14 11.13
N ILE A 82 -13.36 -1.86 11.48
CA ILE A 82 -14.21 -2.60 10.54
C ILE A 82 -15.61 -1.97 10.54
N ALA A 83 -16.02 -1.42 9.40
CA ALA A 83 -17.33 -0.78 9.23
C ALA A 83 -18.29 -1.67 8.42
N ILE A 84 -19.33 -2.18 9.09
CA ILE A 84 -20.39 -2.95 8.43
C ILE A 84 -21.57 -2.02 8.15
N VAL A 85 -21.85 -1.78 6.87
CA VAL A 85 -22.94 -0.90 6.42
C VAL A 85 -24.16 -1.74 6.07
N GLN A 86 -25.20 -1.71 6.91
CA GLN A 86 -26.44 -2.41 6.61
C GLN A 86 -27.33 -1.55 5.69
N ARG A 87 -27.45 -1.94 4.42
CA ARG A 87 -28.35 -1.30 3.45
C ARG A 87 -29.78 -1.77 3.72
N ARG A 88 -30.68 -0.88 4.17
CA ARG A 88 -32.10 -1.21 4.26
C ARG A 88 -32.69 -1.26 2.85
N GLY A 89 -32.81 -2.46 2.28
CA GLY A 89 -33.56 -2.71 1.06
C GLY A 89 -35.03 -2.32 1.22
N LYS A 90 -35.67 -1.89 0.13
CA LYS A 90 -37.12 -1.67 0.11
C LYS A 90 -37.79 -2.97 0.53
N ARG A 91 -38.64 -2.93 1.57
CA ARG A 91 -39.54 -4.02 1.92
C ARG A 91 -40.48 -4.24 0.74
N THR A 92 -40.22 -5.23 -0.09
CA THR A 92 -41.30 -5.94 -0.76
C THR A 92 -41.84 -6.95 0.26
N ALA A 93 -43.14 -6.90 0.51
CA ALA A 93 -43.81 -7.83 1.40
C ALA A 93 -43.67 -9.23 0.82
N LYS A 94 -42.77 -10.05 1.37
CA LYS A 94 -42.73 -11.48 1.10
C LYS A 94 -42.77 -12.21 2.44
N LYS A 95 -43.86 -12.95 2.61
CA LYS A 95 -44.27 -13.82 3.73
C LYS A 95 -43.10 -14.29 4.59
N SER A 96 -43.18 -14.07 5.90
CA SER A 96 -42.26 -14.65 6.88
C SER A 96 -42.34 -16.18 6.82
N ARG A 97 -41.32 -16.84 6.27
CA ARG A 97 -41.03 -18.21 6.66
C ARG A 97 -40.19 -18.13 7.93
N LYS A 98 -40.79 -18.47 9.07
CA LYS A 98 -40.06 -18.74 10.32
C LYS A 98 -39.09 -19.88 10.00
N VAL A 99 -37.79 -19.58 9.91
CA VAL A 99 -36.76 -20.61 9.85
C VAL A 99 -36.65 -21.15 11.27
N LEU A 100 -37.25 -22.32 11.47
CA LEU A 100 -37.15 -23.09 12.70
C LEU A 100 -35.67 -23.48 12.88
N PHE A 101 -35.06 -23.00 13.96
CA PHE A 101 -33.67 -23.31 14.31
C PHE A 101 -33.57 -24.81 14.62
N ASN A 102 -33.12 -25.60 13.65
CA ASN A 102 -33.10 -27.05 13.78
C ASN A 102 -31.96 -27.47 14.72
N ARG A 103 -32.23 -28.32 15.71
CA ARG A 103 -31.28 -28.72 16.78
C ARG A 103 -29.98 -29.33 16.23
N GLN A 104 -29.99 -29.79 14.99
CA GLN A 104 -28.84 -30.37 14.28
C GLN A 104 -27.76 -29.32 13.90
N THR A 105 -28.10 -28.06 13.66
CA THR A 105 -27.09 -27.03 13.31
C THR A 105 -26.32 -26.53 14.53
N ALA A 106 -26.94 -26.56 15.72
CA ALA A 106 -26.27 -26.25 16.98
C ALA A 106 -25.24 -27.34 17.38
N ALA A 107 -25.56 -28.61 17.14
CA ALA A 107 -24.65 -29.73 17.39
C ALA A 107 -23.41 -29.68 16.48
N ALA A 108 -23.59 -29.33 15.20
CA ALA A 108 -22.47 -29.18 14.26
C ALA A 108 -21.49 -28.06 14.66
N LEU A 109 -22.01 -26.93 15.17
CA LEU A 109 -21.19 -25.82 15.68
C LEU A 109 -20.40 -26.21 16.94
N LEU A 110 -20.99 -26.99 17.84
CA LEU A 110 -20.30 -27.47 19.05
C LEU A 110 -19.16 -28.45 18.75
N LEU A 111 -19.33 -29.33 17.75
CA LEU A 111 -18.27 -30.24 17.32
C LEU A 111 -17.09 -29.50 16.66
N ILE A 112 -17.38 -28.46 15.86
CA ILE A 112 -16.33 -27.63 15.25
C ILE A 112 -15.55 -26.85 16.32
N ILE A 113 -16.22 -26.29 17.32
CA ILE A 113 -15.57 -25.56 18.42
C ILE A 113 -14.73 -26.51 19.28
N SER A 114 -15.21 -27.73 19.56
CA SER A 114 -14.46 -28.76 20.28
C SER A 114 -13.21 -29.21 19.52
N GLY A 115 -13.29 -29.35 18.19
CA GLY A 115 -12.14 -29.72 17.35
C GLY A 115 -11.05 -28.65 17.33
N ILE A 116 -11.44 -27.37 17.25
CA ILE A 116 -10.50 -26.24 17.29
C ILE A 116 -9.82 -26.14 18.65
N ALA A 117 -10.55 -26.37 19.75
CA ALA A 117 -9.97 -26.39 21.10
C ALA A 117 -8.98 -27.56 21.28
N GLY A 118 -9.27 -28.74 20.73
CA GLY A 118 -8.38 -29.89 20.75
C GLY A 118 -7.08 -29.68 19.96
N ALA A 119 -7.17 -29.05 18.78
CA ALA A 119 -6.00 -28.71 17.96
C ALA A 119 -5.08 -27.69 18.65
N ILE A 120 -5.65 -26.67 19.31
CA ILE A 120 -4.88 -25.68 20.07
C ILE A 120 -4.20 -26.33 21.28
N TYR A 121 -4.88 -27.25 21.99
CA TYR A 121 -4.29 -27.98 23.11
C TYR A 121 -3.13 -28.90 22.68
N PHE A 122 -3.26 -29.58 21.52
CA PHE A 122 -2.21 -30.45 20.98
C PHE A 122 -0.99 -29.65 20.49
N SER A 123 -1.19 -28.51 19.84
CA SER A 123 -0.09 -27.62 19.43
C SER A 123 0.67 -26.99 20.61
N LEU A 124 0.01 -26.77 21.76
CA LEU A 124 0.66 -26.25 22.96
C LEU A 124 1.40 -27.33 23.78
N ASN A 125 1.08 -28.61 23.58
CA ASN A 125 1.74 -29.73 24.28
C ASN A 125 2.88 -30.39 23.49
N LEU A 126 3.11 -30.02 22.22
CA LEU A 126 4.19 -30.57 21.40
C LEU A 126 5.58 -29.94 21.70
N SER A 127 5.69 -29.13 22.76
CA SER A 127 6.95 -28.49 23.20
C SER A 127 7.78 -29.33 24.18
N LYS A 128 7.51 -30.64 24.31
CA LYS A 128 8.37 -31.57 25.06
C LYS A 128 8.94 -32.63 24.12
N ALA A 129 9.97 -32.27 23.37
CA ALA A 129 10.91 -33.25 22.83
C ALA A 129 11.93 -33.61 23.93
N PRO A 130 12.32 -34.88 24.07
CA PRO A 130 13.28 -35.31 25.08
C PRO A 130 14.67 -34.74 24.77
N ASN A 131 15.38 -34.30 25.81
CA ASN A 131 16.82 -34.03 25.76
C ASN A 131 17.52 -35.32 25.33
N LEU A 132 18.07 -35.35 24.11
CA LEU A 132 19.06 -36.34 23.73
C LEU A 132 20.38 -35.91 24.36
N GLU A 133 20.77 -36.62 25.41
CA GLU A 133 22.03 -36.44 26.10
C GLU A 133 23.22 -36.57 25.12
N LEU A 134 24.14 -35.61 25.22
CA LEU A 134 25.39 -35.59 24.47
C LEU A 134 26.23 -36.82 24.85
N SER A 135 26.39 -37.75 23.91
CA SER A 135 27.44 -38.76 23.98
C SER A 135 28.74 -38.15 23.45
N SER A 136 29.64 -37.78 24.35
CA SER A 136 31.01 -37.40 24.04
C SER A 136 31.86 -38.63 23.73
N ASN A 137 32.07 -38.94 22.46
CA ASN A 137 33.18 -39.79 22.02
C ASN A 137 34.32 -38.92 21.50
N PRO A 138 35.58 -39.15 21.91
CA PRO A 138 36.73 -38.44 21.37
C PRO A 138 37.29 -39.11 20.10
N VAL A 139 38.17 -38.36 19.41
CA VAL A 139 39.26 -38.77 18.48
C VAL A 139 38.93 -38.68 16.96
N PRO A 140 39.85 -38.32 16.02
CA PRO A 140 41.12 -37.56 16.08
C PRO A 140 41.27 -36.38 15.07
N THR A 141 42.33 -35.58 15.28
CA THR A 141 43.20 -34.88 14.31
C THR A 141 42.59 -33.94 13.26
N SER A 142 42.71 -32.64 13.58
CA SER A 142 42.99 -31.48 12.74
C SER A 142 43.01 -31.69 11.21
N ALA A 143 41.88 -31.39 10.57
CA ALA A 143 41.91 -30.68 9.30
C ALA A 143 41.88 -29.19 9.61
N VAL A 144 42.87 -28.44 9.14
CA VAL A 144 42.89 -26.98 9.20
C VAL A 144 41.66 -26.48 8.44
N VAL A 145 40.62 -26.09 9.17
CA VAL A 145 39.52 -25.30 8.62
C VAL A 145 40.14 -23.94 8.28
N GLN A 146 40.47 -23.73 7.01
CA GLN A 146 40.75 -22.39 6.53
C GLN A 146 39.54 -21.51 6.89
N PRO A 147 39.74 -20.34 7.51
CA PRO A 147 38.67 -19.38 7.69
C PRO A 147 38.02 -19.14 6.32
N PRO A 148 36.67 -19.09 6.21
CA PRO A 148 36.04 -18.74 4.96
C PRO A 148 36.65 -17.41 4.49
N GLN A 149 37.33 -17.45 3.34
CA GLN A 149 37.78 -16.22 2.70
C GLN A 149 36.56 -15.31 2.54
N PRO A 150 36.69 -13.99 2.79
CA PRO A 150 35.62 -13.06 2.50
C PRO A 150 35.27 -13.20 1.01
N THR A 151 34.17 -13.87 0.70
CA THR A 151 33.62 -13.85 -0.65
C THR A 151 33.34 -12.40 -0.95
N LEU A 152 34.13 -11.81 -1.85
CA LEU A 152 33.83 -10.50 -2.40
C LEU A 152 32.37 -10.51 -2.84
N PRO A 153 31.58 -9.46 -2.53
CA PRO A 153 30.20 -9.42 -2.98
C PRO A 153 30.19 -9.62 -4.49
N SER A 154 29.55 -10.70 -4.95
CA SER A 154 29.51 -10.99 -6.38
C SER A 154 28.83 -9.82 -7.08
N THR A 155 29.51 -9.25 -8.06
CA THR A 155 28.94 -8.27 -8.97
C THR A 155 29.13 -8.76 -10.38
N LEU A 156 28.31 -8.26 -11.28
CA LEU A 156 28.35 -8.55 -12.69
C LEU A 156 28.76 -7.29 -13.46
N PRO A 157 29.35 -7.41 -14.66
CA PRO A 157 29.57 -6.29 -15.55
C PRO A 157 28.26 -5.55 -15.87
N LYS A 158 28.36 -4.30 -16.30
CA LYS A 158 27.21 -3.51 -16.74
C LYS A 158 26.46 -4.19 -17.89
N SER A 159 25.14 -4.35 -17.76
CA SER A 159 24.26 -4.68 -18.88
C SER A 159 22.83 -4.25 -18.60
N GLU A 160 22.21 -3.59 -19.57
CA GLU A 160 20.88 -3.01 -19.40
C GLU A 160 19.82 -4.10 -19.18
N PRO A 161 18.84 -3.85 -18.28
CA PRO A 161 17.78 -4.82 -18.05
C PRO A 161 16.69 -4.70 -19.11
N THR A 162 16.20 -5.84 -19.58
CA THR A 162 15.20 -5.92 -20.65
C THR A 162 13.83 -6.32 -20.14
N ARG A 163 13.78 -7.13 -19.07
CA ARG A 163 12.54 -7.68 -18.50
C ARG A 163 12.67 -7.93 -17.01
N VAL A 164 11.58 -7.73 -16.28
CA VAL A 164 11.46 -8.11 -14.85
C VAL A 164 10.35 -9.14 -14.68
N ARG A 165 10.63 -10.17 -13.86
CA ARG A 165 9.71 -11.27 -13.54
C ARG A 165 9.63 -11.45 -12.04
N ILE A 166 8.40 -11.53 -11.53
CA ILE A 166 8.11 -11.76 -10.11
C ILE A 166 6.98 -12.77 -10.04
N ALA A 167 7.33 -14.06 -10.03
CA ALA A 167 6.38 -15.16 -10.15
C ALA A 167 5.29 -15.11 -9.07
N ARG A 168 5.65 -14.77 -7.84
CA ARG A 168 4.73 -14.64 -6.69
C ARG A 168 3.57 -13.66 -6.95
N LEU A 169 3.81 -12.64 -7.77
CA LEU A 169 2.84 -11.60 -8.10
C LEU A 169 2.28 -11.72 -9.53
N GLU A 170 2.68 -12.76 -10.27
CA GLU A 170 2.33 -12.94 -11.70
C GLU A 170 2.79 -11.76 -12.57
N ILE A 171 3.89 -11.09 -12.19
CA ILE A 171 4.47 -10.00 -12.96
C ILE A 171 5.46 -10.58 -13.97
N ASN A 172 5.28 -10.24 -15.23
CA ASN A 172 6.23 -10.48 -16.31
C ASN A 172 6.10 -9.36 -17.34
N THR A 173 7.03 -8.40 -17.31
CA THR A 173 6.97 -7.21 -18.17
C THR A 173 8.34 -6.85 -18.70
N THR A 174 8.39 -6.29 -19.92
CA THR A 174 9.56 -5.55 -20.38
C THR A 174 9.80 -4.34 -19.48
N LEU A 175 11.00 -3.77 -19.57
CA LEU A 175 11.38 -2.55 -18.87
C LEU A 175 11.55 -1.40 -19.86
N MET A 176 11.01 -0.23 -19.51
CA MET A 176 11.30 1.01 -20.22
C MET A 176 12.33 1.83 -19.46
N PRO A 177 13.30 2.48 -20.11
CA PRO A 177 14.18 3.40 -19.42
C PRO A 177 13.39 4.61 -18.94
N VAL A 178 13.64 5.03 -17.71
CA VAL A 178 13.18 6.31 -17.15
C VAL A 178 14.39 7.08 -16.61
N GLY A 179 14.41 8.38 -16.87
CA GLY A 179 15.47 9.28 -16.45
C GLY A 179 15.04 10.18 -15.30
N ARG A 180 15.47 11.44 -15.40
CA ARG A 180 15.23 12.47 -14.40
C ARG A 180 14.67 13.71 -15.09
N ASN A 181 13.57 14.22 -14.56
CA ASN A 181 12.97 15.48 -14.99
C ASN A 181 13.93 16.66 -14.74
N SER A 182 13.68 17.79 -15.41
CA SER A 182 14.46 19.02 -15.24
C SER A 182 14.41 19.60 -13.82
N ASP A 183 13.34 19.32 -13.07
CA ASP A 183 13.19 19.69 -11.65
C ASP A 183 13.98 18.76 -10.69
N GLY A 184 14.68 17.78 -11.24
CA GLY A 184 15.46 16.82 -10.49
C GLY A 184 14.66 15.68 -9.87
N THR A 185 13.37 15.53 -10.19
CA THR A 185 12.59 14.34 -9.80
C THR A 185 12.80 13.18 -10.77
N MET A 186 12.61 11.94 -10.31
CA MET A 186 12.64 10.78 -11.19
C MET A 186 11.45 10.82 -12.16
N GLU A 187 11.70 10.48 -13.42
CA GLU A 187 10.62 10.29 -14.39
C GLU A 187 9.72 9.11 -14.00
N VAL A 188 8.44 9.24 -14.29
CA VAL A 188 7.44 8.19 -14.03
C VAL A 188 7.19 7.42 -15.34
N PRO A 189 7.07 6.07 -15.31
CA PRO A 189 6.76 5.29 -16.50
C PRO A 189 5.51 5.83 -17.22
N THR A 190 5.56 5.95 -18.54
CA THR A 190 4.43 6.49 -19.32
C THR A 190 3.27 5.50 -19.44
N ARG A 191 3.51 4.21 -19.18
CA ARG A 191 2.52 3.14 -19.23
C ARG A 191 2.25 2.56 -17.85
N TYR A 192 1.00 2.16 -17.60
CA TYR A 192 0.57 1.56 -16.33
C TYR A 192 0.87 0.06 -16.23
N ASP A 193 1.03 -0.61 -17.37
CA ASP A 193 1.25 -2.05 -17.49
C ASP A 193 2.74 -2.43 -17.67
N ILE A 194 3.63 -1.44 -17.81
CA ILE A 194 5.06 -1.63 -18.01
C ILE A 194 5.83 -0.94 -16.88
N ALA A 195 6.80 -1.64 -16.30
CA ALA A 195 7.69 -1.07 -15.28
C ALA A 195 8.83 -0.25 -15.92
N GLY A 196 9.29 0.77 -15.22
CA GLY A 196 10.44 1.59 -15.63
C GLY A 196 11.70 1.19 -14.90
N TRP A 197 12.83 1.15 -15.60
CA TRP A 197 14.17 1.05 -15.03
C TRP A 197 14.82 2.43 -15.01
N TYR A 198 15.30 2.87 -13.85
CA TYR A 198 15.96 4.17 -13.72
C TYR A 198 17.39 4.10 -14.26
N ASN A 199 17.62 4.71 -15.42
CA ASN A 199 18.86 4.55 -16.19
C ASN A 199 20.08 5.28 -15.64
N LEU A 200 19.91 6.06 -14.57
CA LEU A 200 20.99 6.73 -13.84
C LEU A 200 21.44 5.95 -12.59
N ALA A 201 20.83 4.80 -12.30
CA ALA A 201 21.27 3.86 -11.27
C ALA A 201 22.11 2.71 -11.85
N PRO A 202 22.87 1.98 -11.01
CA PRO A 202 23.54 0.74 -11.42
C PRO A 202 22.60 -0.22 -12.16
N THR A 203 23.10 -0.90 -13.18
CA THR A 203 22.33 -1.96 -13.85
C THR A 203 22.20 -3.18 -12.94
N PRO A 204 21.13 -3.99 -13.06
CA PRO A 204 20.94 -5.18 -12.24
C PRO A 204 22.13 -6.13 -12.30
N GLY A 205 22.78 -6.34 -11.15
CA GLY A 205 23.99 -7.16 -11.01
C GLY A 205 25.25 -6.34 -10.77
N GLU A 206 25.27 -5.05 -11.13
CA GLU A 206 26.38 -4.17 -10.76
C GLU A 206 26.38 -3.87 -9.24
N ARG A 207 27.51 -3.36 -8.76
CA ARG A 207 27.63 -2.85 -7.39
C ARG A 207 26.67 -1.69 -7.18
N GLY A 208 25.86 -1.75 -6.12
CA GLY A 208 24.86 -0.73 -5.80
C GLY A 208 23.42 -1.19 -6.10
N PRO A 209 22.43 -0.31 -5.87
CA PRO A 209 21.03 -0.65 -6.06
C PRO A 209 20.55 -0.35 -7.47
N ALA A 210 20.12 -1.37 -8.20
CA ALA A 210 19.31 -1.17 -9.39
C ALA A 210 17.89 -0.75 -8.99
N ILE A 211 17.32 0.25 -9.67
CA ILE A 211 16.01 0.82 -9.32
C ILE A 211 15.00 0.53 -10.42
N ILE A 212 13.90 -0.12 -10.06
CA ILE A 212 12.75 -0.36 -10.93
C ILE A 212 11.51 0.25 -10.29
N VAL A 213 10.79 1.06 -11.06
CA VAL A 213 9.60 1.79 -10.61
C VAL A 213 8.37 1.37 -11.40
N GLY A 214 7.20 1.45 -10.79
CA GLY A 214 5.95 1.09 -11.46
C GLY A 214 4.75 1.73 -10.81
N HIS A 215 3.68 1.90 -11.60
CA HIS A 215 2.42 2.42 -11.10
C HIS A 215 1.75 1.43 -10.15
N VAL A 216 1.13 1.96 -9.08
CA VAL A 216 0.30 1.17 -8.18
C VAL A 216 -1.05 0.92 -8.84
N ASP A 217 -1.68 1.95 -9.39
CA ASP A 217 -2.95 1.88 -10.08
C ASP A 217 -2.99 2.76 -11.34
N SER A 218 -4.13 2.70 -12.02
CA SER A 218 -4.45 3.45 -13.22
C SER A 218 -5.91 3.94 -13.13
N PRO A 219 -6.34 4.84 -14.01
CA PRO A 219 -7.75 5.25 -14.11
C PRO A 219 -8.73 4.08 -14.32
N ARG A 220 -8.26 2.92 -14.78
CA ARG A 220 -9.08 1.73 -15.07
C ARG A 220 -8.99 0.64 -14.01
N GLY A 221 -8.13 0.79 -13.00
CA GLY A 221 -7.93 -0.22 -11.95
C GLY A 221 -6.45 -0.48 -11.64
N PRO A 222 -6.13 -1.62 -11.00
CA PRO A 222 -4.78 -2.04 -10.66
C PRO A 222 -3.77 -1.88 -11.81
N ALA A 223 -2.56 -1.44 -11.49
CA ALA A 223 -1.44 -1.34 -12.42
C ALA A 223 -0.34 -2.37 -12.08
N ILE A 224 0.78 -2.32 -12.80
CA ILE A 224 1.82 -3.36 -12.77
C ILE A 224 2.33 -3.69 -11.35
N PHE A 225 2.45 -2.69 -10.47
CA PHE A 225 2.95 -2.86 -9.09
C PHE A 225 1.84 -2.75 -8.03
N TRP A 226 0.57 -2.91 -8.41
CA TRP A 226 -0.57 -2.88 -7.46
C TRP A 226 -0.38 -3.82 -6.26
N ARG A 227 0.21 -4.99 -6.49
CA ARG A 227 0.40 -6.06 -5.50
C ARG A 227 1.79 -6.08 -4.88
N LEU A 228 2.64 -5.08 -5.14
CA LEU A 228 4.04 -5.08 -4.70
C LEU A 228 4.19 -5.25 -3.17
N ARG A 229 3.24 -4.70 -2.40
CA ARG A 229 3.15 -4.84 -0.93
C ARG A 229 2.92 -6.28 -0.43
N GLU A 230 2.57 -7.21 -1.32
CA GLU A 230 2.29 -8.62 -0.98
C GLU A 230 3.56 -9.48 -1.01
N LEU A 231 4.69 -8.93 -1.48
CA LEU A 231 5.98 -9.59 -1.36
C LEU A 231 6.41 -9.71 0.10
N THR A 232 7.18 -10.76 0.36
CA THR A 232 7.72 -11.10 1.67
C THR A 232 9.20 -11.47 1.53
N PRO A 233 9.98 -11.36 2.61
CA PRO A 233 11.38 -11.79 2.59
C PRO A 233 11.50 -13.24 2.10
N GLY A 234 12.42 -13.48 1.16
CA GLY A 234 12.62 -14.78 0.50
C GLY A 234 11.97 -14.90 -0.88
N ASP A 235 11.01 -14.05 -1.25
CA ASP A 235 10.46 -14.02 -2.60
C ASP A 235 11.54 -13.66 -3.64
N ILE A 236 11.39 -14.14 -4.87
CA ILE A 236 12.39 -13.98 -5.93
C ILE A 236 11.93 -12.96 -6.97
N VAL A 237 12.84 -12.05 -7.31
CA VAL A 237 12.73 -11.11 -8.43
C VAL A 237 13.81 -11.49 -9.44
N GLU A 238 13.41 -11.80 -10.67
CA GLU A 238 14.32 -12.12 -11.75
C GLU A 238 14.37 -10.96 -12.74
N VAL A 239 15.57 -10.59 -13.17
CA VAL A 239 15.78 -9.53 -14.16
C VAL A 239 16.63 -10.07 -15.30
N ASP A 240 16.04 -10.10 -16.48
CA ASP A 240 16.71 -10.53 -17.71
C ASP A 240 17.48 -9.33 -18.27
N ARG A 241 18.71 -9.56 -18.74
CA ARG A 241 19.65 -8.52 -19.18
C ARG A 241 19.94 -8.61 -20.68
N ALA A 242 20.42 -7.52 -21.26
CA ALA A 242 20.74 -7.42 -22.68
C ALA A 242 21.91 -8.32 -23.11
N ASP A 243 22.75 -8.73 -22.16
CA ASP A 243 23.84 -9.70 -22.38
C ASP A 243 23.37 -11.17 -22.40
N GLY A 244 22.05 -11.40 -22.30
CA GLY A 244 21.46 -12.73 -22.29
C GLY A 244 21.47 -13.43 -20.93
N THR A 245 22.08 -12.83 -19.91
CA THR A 245 22.07 -13.37 -18.55
C THR A 245 20.80 -12.99 -17.79
N THR A 246 20.49 -13.72 -16.71
CA THR A 246 19.40 -13.40 -15.79
C THR A 246 19.97 -13.25 -14.38
N VAL A 247 19.63 -12.14 -13.73
CA VAL A 247 20.01 -11.90 -12.33
C VAL A 247 18.81 -12.20 -11.43
N LYS A 248 19.05 -12.95 -10.37
CA LYS A 248 18.04 -13.25 -9.36
C LYS A 248 18.33 -12.45 -8.10
N PHE A 249 17.32 -11.75 -7.60
CA PHE A 249 17.35 -11.08 -6.32
C PHE A 249 16.38 -11.76 -5.37
N LYS A 250 16.83 -11.99 -4.14
CA LYS A 250 15.97 -12.39 -3.05
C LYS A 250 15.46 -11.12 -2.35
N VAL A 251 14.16 -11.04 -2.12
CA VAL A 251 13.56 -9.97 -1.33
C VAL A 251 14.07 -10.08 0.10
N ASP A 252 14.60 -8.99 0.62
CA ASP A 252 15.08 -8.87 2.00
C ASP A 252 13.99 -8.24 2.89
N SER A 253 13.30 -7.21 2.39
CA SER A 253 12.20 -6.56 3.11
C SER A 253 11.28 -5.76 2.20
N VAL A 254 10.09 -5.46 2.71
CA VAL A 254 9.12 -4.55 2.08
C VAL A 254 8.76 -3.47 3.09
N GLN A 255 9.03 -2.22 2.75
CA GLN A 255 8.82 -1.07 3.63
C GLN A 255 7.85 -0.07 3.00
N GLN A 256 7.13 0.68 3.83
CA GLN A 256 6.32 1.82 3.40
C GLN A 256 6.82 3.10 4.05
N TYR A 257 7.16 4.08 3.21
CA TYR A 257 7.68 5.37 3.66
C TYR A 257 6.71 6.50 3.29
N PRO A 258 6.39 7.42 4.21
CA PRO A 258 5.65 8.63 3.86
C PRO A 258 6.41 9.42 2.80
N GLN A 259 5.72 9.93 1.77
CA GLN A 259 6.37 10.70 0.71
C GLN A 259 7.04 11.99 1.24
N ALA A 260 6.49 12.58 2.30
CA ALA A 260 7.02 13.78 2.94
C ALA A 260 8.34 13.55 3.71
N SER A 261 8.66 12.31 4.06
CA SER A 261 9.85 11.93 4.82
C SER A 261 10.52 10.71 4.19
N PHE A 262 10.56 10.66 2.86
CA PHE A 262 11.10 9.54 2.12
C PHE A 262 12.61 9.41 2.36
N PRO A 263 13.12 8.25 2.78
CA PRO A 263 14.53 8.09 3.14
C PRO A 263 15.40 7.93 1.89
N THR A 264 15.65 9.03 1.18
CA THR A 264 16.41 9.07 -0.08
C THR A 264 17.74 8.33 0.00
N GLN A 265 18.50 8.52 1.10
CA GLN A 265 19.80 7.88 1.26
C GLN A 265 19.70 6.37 1.44
N GLU A 266 18.69 5.87 2.13
CA GLU A 266 18.50 4.42 2.33
C GLU A 266 18.06 3.73 1.04
N VAL A 267 17.20 4.40 0.27
CA VAL A 267 16.62 3.82 -0.95
C VAL A 267 17.58 3.93 -2.14
N TYR A 268 18.15 5.11 -2.36
CA TYR A 268 18.96 5.39 -3.56
C TYR A 268 20.47 5.45 -3.28
N GLY A 269 20.89 5.44 -2.02
CA GLY A 269 22.30 5.49 -1.66
C GLY A 269 23.05 4.23 -2.09
N ASN A 270 24.35 4.40 -2.32
CA ASN A 270 25.23 3.30 -2.70
C ASN A 270 25.25 2.22 -1.61
N ILE A 271 25.34 0.97 -2.05
CA ILE A 271 25.55 -0.22 -1.21
C ILE A 271 26.75 -0.99 -1.77
N ASP A 272 27.41 -1.78 -0.94
CA ASP A 272 28.66 -2.45 -1.30
C ASP A 272 28.47 -3.74 -2.11
N ASN A 273 27.23 -4.20 -2.26
CA ASN A 273 26.80 -5.39 -2.99
C ASN A 273 25.84 -5.06 -4.14
N ALA A 274 25.54 -6.04 -4.99
CA ALA A 274 24.49 -5.93 -5.99
C ALA A 274 23.11 -6.06 -5.33
N GLY A 275 22.28 -5.03 -5.44
CA GLY A 275 20.93 -5.02 -4.88
C GLY A 275 19.89 -4.44 -5.82
N ILE A 276 18.63 -4.58 -5.44
CA ILE A 276 17.48 -4.05 -6.18
C ILE A 276 16.54 -3.27 -5.28
N ARG A 277 15.90 -2.24 -5.85
CA ARG A 277 14.75 -1.54 -5.27
C ARG A 277 13.59 -1.59 -6.24
N LEU A 278 12.46 -2.15 -5.80
CA LEU A 278 11.19 -2.01 -6.51
C LEU A 278 10.35 -0.96 -5.81
N ILE A 279 9.89 0.06 -6.53
CA ILE A 279 9.23 1.22 -5.92
C ILE A 279 7.88 1.46 -6.59
N THR A 280 6.85 1.68 -5.76
CA THR A 280 5.53 2.12 -6.23
C THR A 280 4.86 3.06 -5.22
N CYS A 281 3.84 3.79 -5.65
CA CYS A 281 3.00 4.58 -4.77
C CYS A 281 2.25 3.69 -3.77
N GLY A 282 1.96 4.19 -2.57
CA GLY A 282 1.33 3.41 -1.51
C GLY A 282 0.55 4.26 -0.50
N GLY A 283 0.01 3.59 0.52
CA GLY A 283 -0.83 4.24 1.54
C GLY A 283 -2.16 4.75 0.99
N VAL A 284 -2.69 5.81 1.61
CA VAL A 284 -3.98 6.41 1.25
C VAL A 284 -3.81 7.38 0.08
N PHE A 285 -4.72 7.29 -0.90
CA PHE A 285 -4.85 8.25 -1.99
C PHE A 285 -5.67 9.48 -1.56
N ASP A 286 -5.06 10.66 -1.61
CA ASP A 286 -5.75 11.94 -1.42
C ASP A 286 -6.31 12.43 -2.76
N ARG A 287 -7.64 12.48 -2.86
CA ARG A 287 -8.37 12.90 -4.06
C ARG A 287 -8.29 14.40 -4.33
N ASN A 288 -7.96 15.22 -3.34
CA ASN A 288 -7.90 16.67 -3.52
C ASN A 288 -6.61 17.06 -4.27
N ILE A 289 -5.50 16.43 -3.89
CA ILE A 289 -4.17 16.70 -4.46
C ILE A 289 -3.70 15.62 -5.45
N HIS A 290 -4.51 14.59 -5.68
CA HIS A 290 -4.24 13.46 -6.58
C HIS A 290 -2.91 12.76 -6.29
N LYS A 291 -2.61 12.55 -5.01
CA LYS A 291 -1.34 11.94 -4.57
C LYS A 291 -1.58 10.85 -3.54
N TYR A 292 -0.69 9.86 -3.61
CA TYR A 292 -0.53 8.86 -2.58
C TYR A 292 0.27 9.43 -1.40
N SER A 293 -0.04 8.98 -0.20
CA SER A 293 0.65 9.46 1.01
C SER A 293 2.01 8.79 1.22
N HIS A 294 2.23 7.60 0.66
CA HIS A 294 3.43 6.79 0.89
C HIS A 294 4.00 6.26 -0.42
N ASN A 295 5.19 5.71 -0.34
CA ASN A 295 5.78 4.82 -1.33
C ASN A 295 6.03 3.46 -0.67
N THR A 296 5.74 2.38 -1.39
CA THR A 296 6.18 1.03 -1.02
C THR A 296 7.52 0.79 -1.69
N VAL A 297 8.52 0.37 -0.92
CA VAL A 297 9.87 0.02 -1.39
C VAL A 297 10.17 -1.41 -1.00
N VAL A 298 10.47 -2.23 -2.00
CA VAL A 298 10.99 -3.59 -1.81
C VAL A 298 12.50 -3.52 -1.92
N PHE A 299 13.18 -4.06 -0.93
CA PHE A 299 14.62 -4.22 -0.90
C PHE A 299 14.95 -5.66 -1.24
N GLY A 300 15.94 -5.87 -2.10
CA GLY A 300 16.46 -7.21 -2.35
C GLY A 300 17.96 -7.21 -2.62
N SER A 301 18.57 -8.37 -2.38
CA SER A 301 19.99 -8.63 -2.57
C SER A 301 20.16 -9.73 -3.63
N MET A 302 21.18 -9.58 -4.47
CA MET A 302 21.46 -10.57 -5.51
C MET A 302 21.80 -11.92 -4.90
N LEU A 303 21.27 -12.99 -5.48
CA LEU A 303 21.65 -14.35 -5.16
C LEU A 303 22.98 -14.68 -5.86
N THR A 304 23.99 -15.01 -5.05
CA THR A 304 25.18 -15.73 -5.50
C THR A 304 24.83 -17.19 -5.68
N GLU A 305 25.13 -17.78 -6.85
CA GLU A 305 25.23 -19.24 -6.93
C GLU A 305 26.36 -19.69 -5.99
N GLN A 306 26.06 -20.66 -5.12
CA GLN A 306 27.02 -21.29 -4.21
C GLN A 306 27.66 -22.49 -4.88
#